data_AF-A0A5C3PDU9-F1
#
_entry.id   AF-A0A5C3PDU9-F1
#
_cell.length_a   1.000
_cell.length_b   1.000
_cell.length_c   1.000
_cell.angle_alpha   90.00
_cell.angle_beta   90.00
_cell.angle_gamma   90.00
#
_symmetry.space_group_name_H-M   'P 1'
#
loop_
_entity.id
_entity.type
_entity.pdbx_description
1 polymer ?
#
loop_
_entity_poly.entity_id
_entity_poly.type
_entity_poly.pdbx_seq_one_letter_code
_entity_poly.pdbx_strand_id
1 'polypeptide(L)'
;PSSFCDGVRSGLIIIDHTGFPSFLYYDDDFDPDNLDKGLLRNDEYLKAYRLIFASPSSASRPYGTMSTHCVIKLYQLTEVTPGSLAYVAILLRNALSSSPAWAADDGQFRGHQFFDSIMKMFIDDQEWAYETISWWNAYVDSHILYLSLQLTLMLSAAYLVALPLQALHLVPDASPRSPMTTCSSSSAPAAVLKPLPPPRSLPRPALRPPRHWRLCRCRFGMCSFRVEA
;
A
#
# COMPACT_ATOMS: atom_id res chain seq x y z
N PRO A 1 -34.28 4.01 -11.19
CA PRO A 1 -33.82 3.16 -10.06
C PRO A 1 -34.79 2.03 -9.69
N SER A 2 -36.09 2.28 -9.52
CA SER A 2 -37.07 1.26 -9.08
C SER A 2 -37.16 0.06 -10.03
N SER A 3 -37.29 0.29 -11.33
CA SER A 3 -37.37 -0.78 -12.34
C SER A 3 -36.15 -1.71 -12.33
N PHE A 4 -34.96 -1.17 -12.14
CA PHE A 4 -33.72 -1.95 -11.98
C PHE A 4 -33.76 -2.79 -10.71
N CYS A 5 -34.11 -2.18 -9.57
CA CYS A 5 -34.21 -2.90 -8.29
C CYS A 5 -35.25 -4.03 -8.35
N ASP A 6 -36.37 -3.82 -9.03
CA ASP A 6 -37.42 -4.84 -9.21
C ASP A 6 -36.95 -5.96 -10.14
N GLY A 7 -36.19 -5.64 -11.19
CA GLY A 7 -35.52 -6.62 -12.05
C GLY A 7 -34.50 -7.49 -11.29
N VAL A 8 -33.71 -6.89 -10.40
CA VAL A 8 -32.76 -7.61 -9.55
C VAL A 8 -33.50 -8.51 -8.55
N ARG A 9 -34.53 -7.99 -7.87
CA ARG A 9 -35.32 -8.77 -6.88
C ARG A 9 -36.12 -9.92 -7.51
N SER A 10 -36.59 -9.73 -8.73
CA SER A 10 -37.30 -10.78 -9.49
C SER A 10 -36.36 -11.81 -10.13
N GLY A 11 -35.04 -11.62 -10.06
CA GLY A 11 -34.05 -12.50 -10.67
C GLY A 11 -33.93 -12.37 -12.20
N LEU A 12 -34.56 -11.35 -12.79
CA LEU A 12 -34.42 -11.04 -14.22
C LEU A 12 -33.04 -10.42 -14.52
N ILE A 13 -32.51 -9.65 -13.58
CA ILE A 13 -31.16 -9.06 -13.67
C ILE A 13 -30.26 -9.82 -12.70
N ILE A 14 -29.27 -10.52 -13.26
CA ILE A 14 -28.25 -11.22 -12.48
C ILE A 14 -27.06 -10.29 -12.30
N ILE A 15 -26.65 -10.10 -11.04
CA ILE A 15 -25.44 -9.34 -10.69
C ILE A 15 -24.33 -10.35 -10.44
N ASP A 16 -23.46 -10.50 -11.42
CA ASP A 16 -22.32 -11.42 -11.36
C ASP A 16 -21.00 -10.68 -11.06
N HIS A 17 -19.90 -11.41 -11.20
CA HIS A 17 -18.53 -10.92 -10.95
C HIS A 17 -17.86 -10.31 -12.19
N THR A 18 -18.56 -10.23 -13.32
CA THR A 18 -18.00 -9.69 -14.57
C THR A 18 -18.07 -8.17 -14.62
N GLY A 19 -19.06 -7.59 -13.95
CA GLY A 19 -19.22 -6.15 -13.82
C GLY A 19 -18.61 -5.59 -12.54
N PHE A 20 -18.14 -4.34 -12.61
CA PHE A 20 -17.73 -3.57 -11.44
C PHE A 20 -18.96 -2.93 -10.76
N PRO A 21 -19.19 -3.16 -9.46
CA PRO A 21 -20.29 -2.54 -8.75
C PRO A 21 -20.17 -1.02 -8.68
N SER A 22 -21.32 -0.33 -8.65
CA SER A 22 -21.36 1.14 -8.62
C SER A 22 -20.63 1.75 -7.42
N PHE A 23 -20.56 1.06 -6.27
CA PHE A 23 -19.84 1.56 -5.09
C PHE A 23 -18.32 1.68 -5.30
N LEU A 24 -17.77 1.15 -6.40
CA LEU A 24 -16.37 1.36 -6.75
C LEU A 24 -16.13 2.65 -7.52
N TYR A 25 -17.19 3.27 -8.06
CA TYR A 25 -17.12 4.51 -8.84
C TYR A 25 -17.48 5.70 -7.97
N TYR A 26 -16.75 6.81 -8.13
CA TYR A 26 -17.17 8.07 -7.54
C TYR A 26 -18.47 8.55 -8.18
N ASP A 27 -19.32 9.23 -7.42
CA ASP A 27 -20.58 9.76 -7.93
C ASP A 27 -20.29 10.71 -9.12
N ASP A 28 -20.91 10.43 -10.27
CA ASP A 28 -20.79 11.15 -11.55
C ASP A 28 -19.53 10.90 -12.41
N ASP A 29 -18.58 10.04 -11.99
CA ASP A 29 -17.38 9.73 -12.79
C ASP A 29 -17.54 8.53 -13.75
N PHE A 30 -18.65 7.81 -13.66
CA PHE A 30 -18.91 6.67 -14.54
C PHE A 30 -19.09 7.12 -15.99
N ASP A 31 -18.17 6.67 -16.85
CA ASP A 31 -18.20 6.90 -18.29
C ASP A 31 -18.42 5.57 -19.02
N PRO A 32 -19.53 5.39 -19.76
CA PRO A 32 -19.80 4.14 -20.46
C PRO A 32 -18.79 3.83 -21.57
N ASP A 33 -18.10 4.85 -22.09
CA ASP A 33 -17.07 4.69 -23.12
C ASP A 33 -15.67 4.48 -22.51
N ASN A 34 -15.51 4.77 -21.21
CA ASN A 34 -14.29 4.56 -20.44
C ASN A 34 -14.59 4.06 -19.01
N LEU A 35 -14.73 2.73 -18.88
CA LEU A 35 -15.08 2.07 -17.62
C LEU A 35 -14.04 2.22 -16.52
N ASP A 36 -12.83 2.65 -16.84
CA ASP A 36 -11.71 2.74 -15.89
C ASP A 36 -11.71 4.09 -15.17
N LYS A 37 -12.38 5.08 -15.78
CA LYS A 37 -12.53 6.41 -15.22
C LYS A 37 -13.27 6.36 -13.89
N GLY A 38 -12.62 6.89 -12.84
CA GLY A 38 -13.18 6.95 -11.48
C GLY A 38 -13.30 5.60 -10.77
N LEU A 39 -12.89 4.49 -11.40
CA LEU A 39 -12.93 3.16 -10.79
C LEU A 39 -11.98 3.07 -9.59
N LEU A 40 -12.44 2.43 -8.51
CA LEU A 40 -11.78 2.31 -7.20
C LEU A 40 -11.53 3.64 -6.46
N ARG A 41 -12.20 4.74 -6.81
CA ARG A 41 -11.99 6.07 -6.17
C ARG A 41 -13.22 6.61 -5.45
N ASN A 42 -14.17 5.74 -5.11
CA ASN A 42 -15.38 6.09 -4.36
C ASN A 42 -15.13 6.36 -2.84
N ASP A 43 -15.90 7.28 -2.26
CA ASP A 43 -15.80 7.67 -0.84
C ASP A 43 -16.26 6.58 0.15
N GLU A 44 -17.35 5.87 -0.13
CA GLU A 44 -17.82 4.73 0.67
C GLU A 44 -16.79 3.61 0.69
N TYR A 45 -16.16 3.39 -0.46
CA TYR A 45 -15.09 2.42 -0.61
C TYR A 45 -13.83 2.83 0.20
N LEU A 46 -13.46 4.11 0.17
CA LEU A 46 -12.41 4.67 1.03
C LEU A 46 -12.71 4.53 2.52
N LYS A 47 -13.96 4.77 2.95
CA LYS A 47 -14.41 4.56 4.34
C LYS A 47 -14.27 3.09 4.74
N ALA A 48 -14.64 2.15 3.86
CA ALA A 48 -14.50 0.71 4.11
C ALA A 48 -13.03 0.29 4.26
N TYR A 49 -12.16 0.80 3.39
CA TYR A 49 -10.71 0.55 3.49
C TYR A 49 -10.14 1.03 4.82
N ARG A 50 -10.47 2.28 5.22
CA ARG A 50 -10.04 2.86 6.49
C ARG A 50 -10.62 2.13 7.69
N LEU A 51 -11.85 1.61 7.60
CA LEU A 51 -12.43 0.80 8.67
C LEU A 51 -11.59 -0.47 8.92
N ILE A 52 -11.10 -1.11 7.85
CA ILE A 52 -10.37 -2.39 7.92
C ILE A 52 -8.90 -2.19 8.30
N PHE A 53 -8.19 -1.31 7.58
CA PHE A 53 -6.74 -1.13 7.72
C PHE A 53 -6.34 0.03 8.64
N ALA A 54 -7.25 0.95 8.93
CA ALA A 54 -7.01 2.02 9.88
C ALA A 54 -7.63 1.69 11.25
N SER A 55 -8.74 2.37 11.55
CA SER A 55 -9.57 2.15 12.72
C SER A 55 -10.99 2.63 12.39
N PRO A 56 -12.02 2.13 13.09
CA PRO A 56 -13.38 2.64 12.95
C PRO A 56 -13.46 4.16 13.16
N SER A 57 -12.73 4.68 14.14
CA SER A 57 -12.63 6.12 14.43
C SER A 57 -11.94 6.92 13.33
N SER A 58 -11.22 6.28 12.41
CA SER A 58 -10.58 6.94 11.27
C SER A 58 -11.51 7.01 10.06
N ALA A 59 -12.46 6.09 9.90
CA ALA A 59 -13.34 6.07 8.73
C ALA A 59 -14.14 7.38 8.53
N SER A 60 -14.51 8.05 9.62
CA SER A 60 -15.25 9.33 9.61
C SER A 60 -14.37 10.58 9.76
N ARG A 61 -13.04 10.41 9.91
CA ARG A 61 -12.12 11.55 10.04
C ARG A 61 -11.82 12.17 8.68
N PRO A 62 -11.37 13.43 8.63
CA PRO A 62 -10.80 14.01 7.43
C PRO A 62 -9.72 13.12 6.82
N TYR A 63 -9.55 13.24 5.50
CA TYR A 63 -8.53 12.54 4.75
C TYR A 63 -7.13 12.83 5.30
N GLY A 64 -6.22 11.86 5.18
CA GLY A 64 -4.85 11.98 5.68
C GLY A 64 -4.69 11.87 7.20
N THR A 65 -5.79 11.80 7.96
CA THR A 65 -5.73 11.65 9.42
C THR A 65 -6.03 10.22 9.83
N MET A 66 -5.13 9.61 10.59
CA MET A 66 -5.32 8.25 11.12
C MET A 66 -5.13 8.20 12.64
N SER A 67 -5.83 7.27 13.29
CA SER A 67 -5.52 6.87 14.66
C SER A 67 -4.05 6.49 14.80
N THR A 68 -3.45 6.77 15.96
CA THR A 68 -2.06 6.38 16.28
C THR A 68 -1.91 4.85 16.38
N HIS A 69 -2.97 4.16 16.82
CA HIS A 69 -3.01 2.70 16.97
C HIS A 69 -3.93 2.10 15.91
N CYS A 70 -3.47 2.09 14.66
CA CYS A 70 -4.17 1.49 13.54
C CYS A 70 -3.33 0.38 12.89
N VAL A 71 -3.95 -0.54 12.15
CA VAL A 71 -3.24 -1.65 11.49
C VAL A 71 -2.13 -1.12 10.57
N ILE A 72 -2.40 -0.08 9.80
CA ILE A 72 -1.41 0.60 8.95
C ILE A 72 -0.17 1.05 9.74
N LYS A 73 -0.33 1.74 10.88
CA LYS A 73 0.81 2.18 11.70
C LYS A 73 1.48 1.03 12.45
N LEU A 74 0.71 0.06 12.93
CA LEU A 74 1.23 -1.08 13.70
C LEU A 74 2.13 -1.97 12.84
N TYR A 75 1.73 -2.21 11.59
CA TYR A 75 2.48 -3.04 10.65
C TYR A 75 3.33 -2.23 9.66
N GLN A 76 3.38 -0.91 9.82
CA GLN A 76 4.17 0.00 8.98
C GLN A 76 3.85 -0.19 7.49
N LEU A 77 2.57 -0.28 7.17
CA LEU A 77 2.12 -0.37 5.78
C LEU A 77 2.34 1.00 5.12
N THR A 78 3.35 1.08 4.26
CA THR A 78 3.77 2.35 3.65
C THR A 78 3.04 2.68 2.37
N GLU A 79 2.36 1.72 1.76
CA GLU A 79 1.66 1.92 0.51
C GLU A 79 0.42 1.04 0.46
N VAL A 80 -0.61 1.57 -0.19
CA VAL A 80 -1.78 0.79 -0.57
C VAL A 80 -1.38 -0.14 -1.70
N THR A 81 -1.65 -1.43 -1.55
CA THR A 81 -1.36 -2.43 -2.59
C THR A 81 -2.62 -2.71 -3.42
N PRO A 82 -2.48 -3.02 -4.72
CA PRO A 82 -3.59 -3.48 -5.56
C PRO A 82 -4.39 -4.61 -4.92
N GLY A 83 -3.69 -5.59 -4.32
CA GLY A 83 -4.33 -6.71 -3.63
C GLY A 83 -5.13 -6.29 -2.40
N SER A 84 -4.66 -5.29 -1.65
CA SER A 84 -5.42 -4.76 -0.51
C SER A 84 -6.72 -4.07 -0.96
N LEU A 85 -6.69 -3.37 -2.09
CA LEU A 85 -7.89 -2.79 -2.70
C LEU A 85 -8.85 -3.90 -3.16
N ALA A 86 -8.38 -4.81 -4.02
CA ALA A 86 -9.19 -5.92 -4.49
C ALA A 86 -9.84 -6.72 -3.34
N TYR A 87 -9.11 -6.94 -2.24
CA TYR A 87 -9.64 -7.58 -1.05
C TYR A 87 -10.77 -6.80 -0.39
N VAL A 88 -10.60 -5.49 -0.18
CA VAL A 88 -11.64 -4.62 0.41
C VAL A 88 -12.87 -4.54 -0.49
N ALA A 89 -12.69 -4.52 -1.81
CA ALA A 89 -13.80 -4.48 -2.76
C ALA A 89 -14.71 -5.71 -2.61
N ILE A 90 -14.13 -6.90 -2.45
CA ILE A 90 -14.91 -8.13 -2.23
C ILE A 90 -15.57 -8.13 -0.85
N LEU A 91 -14.85 -7.69 0.19
CA LEU A 91 -15.43 -7.57 1.53
C LEU A 91 -16.64 -6.62 1.55
N LEU A 92 -16.52 -5.47 0.91
CA LEU A 92 -17.60 -4.49 0.83
C LEU A 92 -18.77 -5.04 0.00
N ARG A 93 -18.51 -5.66 -1.15
CA ARG A 93 -19.55 -6.34 -1.93
C ARG A 93 -20.29 -7.37 -1.09
N ASN A 94 -19.58 -8.22 -0.36
CA ASN A 94 -20.18 -9.23 0.50
C ASN A 94 -21.03 -8.59 1.60
N ALA A 95 -20.55 -7.52 2.23
CA ALA A 95 -21.30 -6.78 3.26
C ALA A 95 -22.59 -6.12 2.73
N LEU A 96 -22.60 -5.73 1.45
CA LEU A 96 -23.77 -5.14 0.78
C LEU A 96 -24.71 -6.18 0.15
N SER A 97 -24.29 -7.44 0.10
CA SER A 97 -25.08 -8.53 -0.47
C SER A 97 -26.11 -9.07 0.52
N SER A 98 -27.09 -9.83 0.00
CA SER A 98 -28.01 -10.61 0.83
C SER A 98 -27.42 -11.93 1.33
N SER A 99 -26.14 -12.22 1.04
CA SER A 99 -25.51 -13.46 1.46
C SER A 99 -25.40 -13.51 3.00
N PRO A 100 -25.87 -14.57 3.66
CA PRO A 100 -25.87 -14.66 5.12
C PRO A 100 -24.46 -14.86 5.71
N ALA A 101 -23.49 -15.24 4.89
CA ALA A 101 -22.11 -15.46 5.30
C ALA A 101 -21.14 -15.19 4.15
N TRP A 102 -19.88 -14.97 4.49
CA TRP A 102 -18.81 -14.94 3.51
C TRP A 102 -18.70 -16.28 2.79
N ALA A 103 -18.73 -16.24 1.47
CA ALA A 103 -18.48 -17.38 0.60
C ALA A 103 -17.56 -16.97 -0.56
N ALA A 104 -16.66 -17.87 -0.97
CA ALA A 104 -15.82 -17.63 -2.14
C ALA A 104 -16.62 -17.62 -3.46
N ASP A 105 -17.72 -18.39 -3.47
CA ASP A 105 -18.73 -18.44 -4.51
C ASP A 105 -20.08 -18.42 -3.81
N ASP A 106 -20.86 -17.36 -4.01
CA ASP A 106 -22.23 -17.24 -3.46
C ASP A 106 -23.31 -17.70 -4.47
N GLY A 107 -22.89 -18.36 -5.55
CA GLY A 107 -23.71 -18.88 -6.64
C GLY A 107 -23.74 -17.95 -7.85
N GLN A 108 -24.05 -16.66 -7.62
CA GLN A 108 -24.11 -15.66 -8.70
C GLN A 108 -22.79 -14.89 -8.84
N PHE A 109 -22.05 -14.75 -7.75
CA PHE A 109 -20.83 -13.96 -7.68
C PHE A 109 -19.67 -14.81 -7.15
N ARG A 110 -18.61 -14.83 -7.95
CA ARG A 110 -17.37 -15.54 -7.65
C ARG A 110 -16.32 -14.54 -7.21
N GLY A 111 -16.08 -14.48 -5.90
CA GLY A 111 -15.18 -13.50 -5.30
C GLY A 111 -13.74 -13.62 -5.81
N HIS A 112 -13.26 -14.84 -6.06
CA HIS A 112 -11.92 -15.03 -6.63
C HIS A 112 -11.79 -14.47 -8.05
N GLN A 113 -12.79 -14.69 -8.90
CA GLN A 113 -12.78 -14.17 -10.27
C GLN A 113 -12.88 -12.64 -10.27
N PHE A 114 -13.68 -12.06 -9.36
CA PHE A 114 -13.73 -10.62 -9.18
C PHE A 114 -12.40 -10.03 -8.70
N PHE A 115 -11.71 -10.71 -7.77
CA PHE A 115 -10.36 -10.33 -7.33
C PHE A 115 -9.40 -10.25 -8.52
N ASP A 116 -9.38 -11.32 -9.33
CA ASP A 116 -8.49 -11.43 -10.47
C ASP A 116 -8.80 -10.38 -11.53
N SER A 117 -10.08 -10.06 -11.76
CA SER A 117 -10.49 -8.96 -12.65
C SER A 117 -9.95 -7.62 -12.18
N ILE A 118 -10.03 -7.29 -10.89
CA ILE A 118 -9.44 -6.04 -10.36
C ILE A 118 -7.92 -6.06 -10.51
N MET A 119 -7.26 -7.16 -10.17
CA MET A 119 -5.81 -7.28 -10.31
C MET A 119 -5.36 -7.15 -11.76
N LYS A 120 -6.14 -7.69 -12.69
CA LYS A 120 -5.90 -7.58 -14.13
C LYS A 120 -5.92 -6.11 -14.60
N MET A 121 -6.81 -5.27 -14.07
CA MET A 121 -6.81 -3.83 -14.37
C MET A 121 -5.48 -3.16 -14.03
N PHE A 122 -4.94 -3.46 -12.84
CA PHE A 122 -3.64 -2.93 -12.42
C PHE A 122 -2.44 -3.46 -13.23
N ILE A 123 -2.61 -4.57 -13.94
CA ILE A 123 -1.57 -5.16 -14.80
C ILE A 123 -1.68 -4.60 -16.22
N ASP A 124 -2.90 -4.51 -16.75
CA ASP A 124 -3.16 -4.15 -18.15
C ASP A 124 -2.97 -2.63 -18.39
N ASP A 125 -3.34 -1.77 -17.44
CA ASP A 125 -3.14 -0.31 -17.52
C ASP A 125 -2.25 0.21 -16.38
N GLN A 126 -0.98 0.45 -16.71
CA GLN A 126 0.03 0.94 -15.76
C GLN A 126 -0.13 2.44 -15.43
N GLU A 127 -0.67 3.23 -16.34
CA GLU A 127 -0.86 4.67 -16.12
C GLU A 127 -2.01 4.88 -15.13
N TRP A 128 -3.15 4.25 -15.40
CA TRP A 128 -4.29 4.22 -14.49
C TRP A 128 -3.92 3.62 -13.12
N ALA A 129 -3.15 2.54 -13.11
CA ALA A 129 -2.67 1.91 -11.87
C ALA A 129 -1.86 2.89 -11.01
N TYR A 130 -0.89 3.58 -11.62
CA TYR A 130 -0.06 4.55 -10.92
C TYR A 130 -0.87 5.70 -10.36
N GLU A 131 -1.78 6.27 -11.15
CA GLU A 131 -2.64 7.37 -10.70
C GLU A 131 -3.53 6.94 -9.54
N THR A 132 -4.14 5.75 -9.64
CA THR A 132 -5.06 5.23 -8.63
C THR A 132 -4.33 4.97 -7.32
N ILE A 133 -3.17 4.30 -7.35
CA ILE A 133 -2.37 4.07 -6.14
C ILE A 133 -1.85 5.38 -5.55
N SER A 134 -1.42 6.33 -6.39
CA SER A 134 -0.96 7.65 -5.94
C SER A 134 -2.07 8.43 -5.24
N TRP A 135 -3.28 8.39 -5.79
CA TRP A 135 -4.47 8.94 -5.13
C TRP A 135 -4.65 8.27 -3.76
N TRP A 136 -4.75 6.95 -3.69
CA TRP A 136 -4.95 6.23 -2.42
C TRP A 136 -3.90 6.55 -1.35
N ASN A 137 -2.63 6.58 -1.72
CA ASN A 137 -1.54 6.90 -0.80
C ASN A 137 -1.67 8.32 -0.21
N ALA A 138 -2.14 9.29 -0.99
CA ALA A 138 -2.36 10.66 -0.51
C ALA A 138 -3.48 10.75 0.55
N TYR A 139 -4.53 9.93 0.41
CA TYR A 139 -5.72 9.96 1.27
C TYR A 139 -5.59 9.08 2.52
N VAL A 140 -4.86 7.97 2.43
CA VAL A 140 -4.68 7.02 3.52
C VAL A 140 -3.62 7.51 4.51
N ASP A 141 -2.47 8.00 4.04
CA ASP A 141 -1.44 8.57 4.92
C ASP A 141 -0.65 9.70 4.24
N SER A 142 -1.04 10.94 4.54
CA SER A 142 -0.37 12.13 4.00
C SER A 142 1.06 12.32 4.50
N HIS A 143 1.47 11.63 5.58
CA HIS A 143 2.85 11.70 6.07
C HIS A 143 3.84 10.96 5.15
N ILE A 144 3.40 9.95 4.40
CA ILE A 144 4.27 9.13 3.55
C ILE A 144 4.79 9.93 2.36
N LEU A 145 3.91 10.72 1.73
CA LEU A 145 4.30 11.65 0.67
C LEU A 145 5.14 12.81 1.21
N TYR A 146 4.87 13.27 2.43
CA TYR A 146 5.66 14.32 3.05
C TYR A 146 7.09 13.86 3.35
N LEU A 147 7.29 12.67 3.92
CA LEU A 147 8.62 12.10 4.18
C LEU A 147 9.39 11.78 2.90
N SER A 148 8.74 11.25 1.87
CA SER A 148 9.40 10.96 0.58
C SER A 148 9.81 12.23 -0.16
N LEU A 149 8.94 13.26 -0.17
CA LEU A 149 9.23 14.58 -0.75
C LEU A 149 10.33 15.30 0.05
N GLN A 150 10.27 15.24 1.37
CA GLN A 150 11.25 15.88 2.24
C GLN A 150 12.61 15.18 2.14
N LEU A 151 12.65 13.84 2.01
CA LEU A 151 13.88 13.11 1.75
C LEU A 151 14.48 13.45 0.37
N THR A 152 13.66 13.54 -0.69
CA THR A 152 14.14 13.94 -2.03
C THR A 152 14.63 15.39 -2.07
N LEU A 153 13.94 16.32 -1.38
CA LEU A 153 14.42 17.69 -1.17
C LEU A 153 15.76 17.73 -0.42
N MET A 154 15.90 16.92 0.63
CA MET A 154 17.14 16.87 1.42
C MET A 154 18.30 16.24 0.63
N LEU A 155 18.05 15.19 -0.16
CA LEU A 155 19.06 14.55 -1.01
C LEU A 155 19.49 15.44 -2.18
N SER A 156 18.54 16.14 -2.82
CA SER A 156 18.85 17.11 -3.89
C SER A 156 19.60 18.34 -3.37
N ALA A 157 19.23 18.85 -2.19
CA ALA A 157 19.98 19.92 -1.52
C ALA A 157 21.42 19.49 -1.18
N ALA A 158 21.60 18.27 -0.66
CA ALA A 158 22.93 17.73 -0.40
C ALA A 158 23.78 17.61 -1.67
N TYR A 159 23.20 17.21 -2.80
CA TYR A 159 23.87 17.14 -4.09
C TYR A 159 24.32 18.53 -4.61
N LEU A 160 23.46 19.55 -4.48
CA LEU A 160 23.80 20.94 -4.84
C LEU A 160 24.92 21.51 -3.95
N VAL A 161 25.01 21.10 -2.69
CA VAL A 161 26.09 21.48 -1.77
C VAL A 161 27.40 20.71 -2.06
N ALA A 162 27.32 19.49 -2.60
CA ALA A 162 28.49 18.67 -2.94
C ALA A 162 29.17 19.09 -4.26
N LEU A 163 28.41 19.60 -5.23
CA LEU A 163 28.92 20.13 -6.51
C LEU A 163 30.08 21.16 -6.37
N PRO A 164 30.01 22.18 -5.50
CA PRO A 164 31.12 23.13 -5.33
C PRO A 164 32.35 22.55 -4.63
N LEU A 165 32.26 21.42 -3.92
CA LEU A 165 33.41 20.80 -3.22
C LEU A 165 34.33 20.00 -4.16
N GLN A 166 33.80 19.45 -5.25
CA GLN A 166 34.60 18.76 -6.27
C GLN A 166 35.37 19.73 -7.18
N ALA A 167 34.93 20.99 -7.27
CA ALA A 167 35.59 22.03 -8.07
C ALA A 167 36.82 22.65 -7.39
N LEU A 168 36.94 22.57 -6.05
CA LEU A 168 38.06 23.18 -5.31
C LEU A 168 39.35 22.34 -5.31
N HIS A 169 39.29 21.07 -5.74
CA HIS A 169 40.43 20.16 -5.76
C HIS A 169 41.23 20.16 -7.09
N LEU A 170 40.91 21.05 -8.04
CA LEU A 170 41.58 21.15 -9.34
C LEU A 170 42.30 22.49 -9.57
N VAL A 171 42.95 23.05 -8.54
CA VAL A 171 43.98 24.08 -8.75
C VAL A 171 45.35 23.39 -8.69
N PRO A 172 46.00 23.10 -9.83
CA PRO A 172 47.37 22.63 -9.82
C PRO A 172 48.28 23.82 -9.48
N ASP A 173 48.96 23.72 -8.35
CA ASP A 173 50.02 24.65 -7.95
C ASP A 173 51.19 24.54 -8.93
N ALA A 174 51.50 25.63 -9.62
CA ALA A 174 52.52 25.70 -10.65
C ALA A 174 53.79 26.34 -10.10
N SER A 175 54.86 25.56 -9.94
CA SER A 175 56.23 26.08 -9.83
C SER A 175 57.27 25.05 -10.33
N PRO A 176 58.41 25.46 -10.93
CA PRO A 176 59.13 24.64 -11.92
C PRO A 176 60.41 23.91 -11.44
N ARG A 177 60.59 22.68 -11.97
CA ARG A 177 61.78 21.82 -12.31
C ARG A 177 63.09 21.98 -11.50
N SER A 178 63.76 20.90 -11.03
CA SER A 178 64.58 19.89 -11.79
C SER A 178 65.35 18.96 -10.79
N PRO A 179 66.25 18.03 -11.20
CA PRO A 179 66.07 16.76 -11.90
C PRO A 179 66.55 15.50 -11.12
N MET A 180 66.10 14.33 -11.61
CA MET A 180 66.53 12.93 -11.43
C MET A 180 67.65 12.56 -10.44
N THR A 181 67.37 11.57 -9.60
CA THR A 181 68.30 10.45 -9.34
C THR A 181 67.53 9.14 -9.08
N THR A 182 68.15 8.06 -9.53
CA THR A 182 67.67 6.69 -9.83
C THR A 182 67.44 5.75 -8.64
N CYS A 183 66.60 4.72 -8.90
CA CYS A 183 66.52 3.36 -8.32
C CYS A 183 66.53 3.20 -6.78
N SER A 184 65.62 2.45 -6.17
CA SER A 184 65.62 0.98 -6.24
C SER A 184 64.34 0.36 -5.69
N SER A 185 64.05 -0.83 -6.20
CA SER A 185 63.00 -1.79 -5.84
C SER A 185 62.77 -2.06 -4.34
N SER A 186 61.50 -2.16 -3.94
CA SER A 186 61.06 -3.28 -3.10
C SER A 186 59.60 -3.62 -3.37
N SER A 187 59.36 -4.87 -3.75
CA SER A 187 58.05 -5.49 -3.91
C SER A 187 57.31 -5.62 -2.57
N ALA A 188 56.03 -5.30 -2.55
CA ALA A 188 55.10 -5.68 -1.48
C ALA A 188 53.97 -6.53 -2.10
N PRO A 189 53.57 -7.66 -1.48
CA PRO A 189 52.65 -8.60 -2.09
C PRO A 189 51.19 -8.13 -2.02
N ALA A 190 50.41 -8.50 -3.02
CA ALA A 190 48.98 -8.28 -3.09
C ALA A 190 48.25 -8.99 -1.94
N ALA A 191 47.49 -8.23 -1.15
CA ALA A 191 46.60 -8.78 -0.13
C ALA A 191 45.39 -9.45 -0.82
N VAL A 192 45.35 -10.78 -0.77
CA VAL A 192 44.19 -11.59 -1.15
C VAL A 192 43.10 -11.40 -0.10
N LEU A 193 42.01 -10.72 -0.47
CA LEU A 193 40.80 -10.63 0.34
C LEU A 193 40.15 -12.02 0.41
N LYS A 194 40.06 -12.60 1.62
CA LYS A 194 39.24 -13.79 1.87
C LYS A 194 37.75 -13.42 1.87
N PRO A 195 36.86 -14.21 1.24
CA PRO A 195 35.43 -13.95 1.29
C PRO A 195 34.87 -14.14 2.71
N LEU A 196 33.92 -13.27 3.08
CA LEU A 196 33.19 -13.34 4.34
C LEU A 196 32.33 -14.62 4.40
N PRO A 197 32.18 -15.25 5.58
CA PRO A 197 31.28 -16.38 5.76
C PRO A 197 29.80 -15.93 5.71
N PRO A 198 28.88 -16.81 5.29
CA PRO A 198 27.45 -16.48 5.25
C PRO A 198 26.85 -16.31 6.66
N PRO A 199 25.80 -15.47 6.81
CA PRO A 199 25.22 -15.18 8.11
C PRO A 199 24.55 -16.42 8.73
N ARG A 200 24.80 -16.64 10.02
CA ARG A 200 24.16 -17.70 10.81
C ARG A 200 22.66 -17.41 10.94
N SER A 201 21.83 -18.40 10.64
CA SER A 201 20.40 -18.37 10.91
C SER A 201 20.15 -18.29 12.42
N LEU A 202 19.45 -17.25 12.85
CA LEU A 202 18.94 -17.14 14.23
C LEU A 202 17.72 -18.05 14.40
N PRO A 203 17.59 -18.76 15.53
CA PRO A 203 16.40 -19.57 15.79
C PRO A 203 15.18 -18.67 16.04
N ARG A 204 14.04 -19.04 15.44
CA ARG A 204 12.76 -18.33 15.61
C ARG A 204 12.32 -18.37 17.08
N PRO A 205 11.95 -17.24 17.70
CA PRO A 205 11.37 -17.26 19.04
C PRO A 205 9.94 -17.83 18.97
N ALA A 206 9.64 -18.80 19.82
CA ALA A 206 8.29 -19.33 19.99
C ALA A 206 7.41 -18.25 20.65
N LEU A 207 6.45 -17.71 19.90
CA LEU A 207 5.42 -16.82 20.43
C LEU A 207 4.53 -17.60 21.41
N ARG A 208 4.64 -17.32 22.72
CA ARG A 208 3.60 -17.68 23.68
C ARG A 208 2.64 -16.50 23.84
N PRO A 209 1.31 -16.70 23.77
CA PRO A 209 0.36 -15.63 24.01
C PRO A 209 0.36 -15.20 25.50
N PRO A 210 0.29 -13.88 25.80
CA PRO A 210 0.11 -13.36 27.15
C PRO A 210 -1.03 -13.98 27.97
N ARG A 211 -0.78 -14.12 29.29
CA ARG A 211 -1.59 -14.87 30.25
C ARG A 211 -2.94 -14.24 30.65
N HIS A 212 -3.39 -13.15 30.03
CA HIS A 212 -4.57 -12.39 30.50
C HIS A 212 -5.77 -12.38 29.54
N TRP A 213 -5.71 -13.03 28.38
CA TRP A 213 -6.90 -13.22 27.55
C TRP A 213 -7.72 -14.43 28.01
N ARG A 214 -8.73 -14.19 28.84
CA ARG A 214 -9.82 -15.16 28.99
C ARG A 214 -10.85 -14.89 27.88
N LEU A 215 -11.04 -15.88 27.01
CA LEU A 215 -12.14 -15.93 26.04
C LEU A 215 -13.47 -16.01 26.80
N CYS A 216 -14.15 -14.89 26.99
CA CYS A 216 -15.58 -14.91 27.30
C CYS A 216 -16.34 -15.22 26.01
N ARG A 217 -16.85 -16.46 25.89
CA ARG A 217 -17.85 -16.80 24.87
C ARG A 217 -19.16 -16.12 25.24
N CYS A 218 -19.55 -15.09 24.48
CA CYS A 218 -20.94 -14.64 24.46
C CYS A 218 -21.63 -15.15 23.20
N ARG A 219 -22.73 -15.88 23.40
CA ARG A 219 -23.74 -16.18 22.39
C ARG A 219 -24.33 -14.86 21.88
N PHE A 220 -24.55 -14.78 20.56
CA PHE A 220 -24.97 -13.62 19.77
C PHE A 220 -23.83 -12.71 19.31
N GLY A 221 -23.48 -12.89 18.03
CA GLY A 221 -22.41 -12.20 17.34
C GLY A 221 -22.69 -10.72 17.16
N MET A 222 -21.98 -9.91 17.94
CA MET A 222 -21.53 -8.55 17.62
C MET A 222 -20.48 -8.20 18.67
N CYS A 223 -19.19 -8.32 18.31
CA CYS A 223 -18.10 -7.89 19.18
C CYS A 223 -18.03 -6.36 19.20
N SER A 224 -18.65 -5.75 20.20
CA SER A 224 -18.34 -4.38 20.59
C SER A 224 -17.22 -4.42 21.64
N PHE A 225 -16.09 -3.80 21.34
CA PHE A 225 -15.00 -3.62 22.31
C PHE A 225 -15.35 -2.44 23.22
N ARG A 226 -15.71 -2.73 24.47
CA ARG A 226 -15.80 -1.73 25.53
C ARG A 226 -14.54 -1.83 26.38
N VAL A 227 -13.75 -0.75 26.41
CA VAL A 227 -12.70 -0.56 27.41
C VAL A 227 -13.41 0.02 28.65
N GLU A 228 -13.47 -0.74 29.73
CA GLU A 228 -13.83 -0.18 31.04
C GLU A 228 -12.56 0.35 31.70
N ALA A 229 -12.67 1.54 32.31
CA ALA A 229 -11.60 2.29 32.95
C ALA A 229 -11.12 1.65 34.26
#